data_AF-A0A7W0TK03-F1
#
_entry.id   AF-A0A7W0TK03-F1
#
_cell.length_a   1.000
_cell.length_b   1.000
_cell.length_c   1.000
_cell.angle_alpha   90.00
_cell.angle_beta   90.00
_cell.angle_gamma   90.00
#
_symmetry.space_group_name_H-M   'P 1'
#
loop_
_entity.id
_entity.type
_entity.pdbx_description
1 polymer ?
#
loop_
_entity_poly.entity_id
_entity_poly.type
_entity_poly.pdbx_seq_one_letter_code
_entity_poly.pdbx_strand_id
1 'polypeptide(L)'
;MPGPLVCPGCGTGGASSERFCPRCGSPFVLAALGVRPPRDDEAAVRARKIHPPYADGEPVRVATAQNQPEAELVQGLLLEAGIPSLARRSGGFDVPDFLAAGPRDVLVPRGGAAAARELLGNPPAVAVARTPAPGWVRALALALALLVIALVLAGVVAAIVG
;
A
#
# COMPACT_ATOMS: atom_id res chain seq x y z
N MET A 1 -9.43 -6.68 45.53
CA MET A 1 -8.35 -7.67 45.65
C MET A 1 -8.19 -8.34 44.30
N PRO A 2 -7.01 -8.32 43.65
CA PRO A 2 -6.82 -9.05 42.41
C PRO A 2 -7.12 -10.54 42.65
N GLY A 3 -7.86 -11.16 41.73
CA GLY A 3 -8.22 -12.58 41.83
C GLY A 3 -7.01 -13.51 41.76
N PRO A 4 -7.19 -14.82 42.01
CA PRO A 4 -6.10 -15.79 41.98
C PRO A 4 -5.44 -15.83 40.60
N LEU A 5 -4.10 -15.90 40.58
CA LEU A 5 -3.31 -16.08 39.36
C LEU A 5 -3.19 -17.58 39.03
N VAL A 6 -3.38 -17.91 37.76
CA VAL A 6 -3.29 -19.29 37.24
C VAL A 6 -2.47 -19.31 35.97
N CYS A 7 -1.65 -20.34 35.83
CA CYS A 7 -0.84 -20.60 34.66
C CYS A 7 -1.71 -21.19 33.54
N PRO A 8 -1.75 -20.59 32.33
CA PRO A 8 -2.59 -21.10 31.24
C PRO A 8 -2.04 -22.38 30.60
N GLY A 9 -0.73 -22.66 30.72
CA GLY A 9 -0.12 -23.84 30.11
C GLY A 9 -0.33 -25.13 30.91
N CYS A 10 -0.27 -25.07 32.24
CA CYS A 10 -0.30 -26.25 33.10
C CYS A 10 -1.26 -26.15 34.30
N GLY A 11 -2.00 -25.06 34.44
CA GLY A 11 -3.00 -24.87 35.49
C GLY A 11 -2.42 -24.61 36.89
N THR A 12 -1.11 -24.45 37.03
CA THR A 12 -0.49 -24.17 38.34
C THR A 12 -0.95 -22.80 38.87
N GLY A 13 -1.31 -22.72 40.16
CA GLY A 13 -1.61 -21.44 40.81
C GLY A 13 -0.33 -20.65 41.12
N GLY A 14 -0.37 -19.32 41.02
CA GLY A 14 0.77 -18.44 41.26
C GLY A 14 0.53 -17.46 42.41
N ALA A 15 1.59 -17.08 43.10
CA ALA A 15 1.56 -15.95 44.03
C ALA A 15 1.47 -14.62 43.25
N SER A 16 0.87 -13.58 43.83
CA SER A 16 0.70 -12.27 43.17
C SER A 16 2.03 -11.57 42.81
N SER A 17 3.14 -11.99 43.41
CA SER A 17 4.50 -11.49 43.12
C SER A 17 5.19 -12.22 41.96
N GLU A 18 4.72 -13.40 41.56
CA GLU A 18 5.32 -14.20 40.49
C GLU A 18 4.74 -13.81 39.13
N ARG A 19 5.61 -13.53 38.15
CA ARG A 19 5.19 -13.14 36.80
C ARG A 19 5.07 -14.33 35.84
N PHE A 20 5.90 -15.37 36.04
CA PHE A 20 6.00 -16.52 35.15
C PHE A 20 5.89 -17.83 35.94
N CYS A 21 5.26 -18.83 35.35
CA CYS A 21 5.13 -20.14 35.95
C CYS A 21 6.50 -20.85 35.98
N PRO A 22 6.97 -21.34 37.14
CA PRO A 22 8.26 -22.04 37.24
C PRO A 22 8.24 -23.42 36.54
N ARG A 23 7.06 -23.96 36.22
CA ARG A 23 6.92 -25.29 35.62
C ARG A 23 7.03 -25.29 34.09
N CYS A 24 6.43 -24.31 33.42
CA CYS A 24 6.37 -24.26 31.95
C CYS A 24 6.78 -22.91 31.36
N GLY A 25 7.12 -21.91 32.19
CA GLY A 25 7.60 -20.60 31.76
C GLY A 25 6.52 -19.65 31.23
N SER A 26 5.25 -20.07 31.10
CA SER A 26 4.20 -19.16 30.62
C SER A 26 3.86 -18.10 31.68
N PRO A 27 3.53 -16.86 31.26
CA PRO A 27 3.12 -15.81 32.18
C PRO A 27 1.84 -16.21 32.93
N PHE A 28 1.80 -15.92 34.22
CA PHE A 28 0.58 -16.09 35.03
C PHE A 28 -0.50 -15.11 34.57
N VAL A 29 -1.75 -15.55 34.53
CA VAL A 29 -2.92 -14.72 34.20
C VAL A 29 -3.93 -14.74 35.34
N LEU A 30 -4.75 -13.70 35.47
CA LEU A 30 -5.87 -13.70 36.41
C LEU A 30 -6.88 -14.77 36.01
N ALA A 31 -7.23 -15.68 36.92
CA ALA A 31 -8.17 -16.77 36.65
C ALA A 31 -9.52 -16.28 36.12
N ALA A 32 -9.99 -15.13 36.63
CA ALA A 32 -11.22 -14.48 36.18
C ALA A 32 -11.11 -13.87 34.77
N LEU A 33 -9.90 -13.54 34.32
CA LEU A 33 -9.60 -13.06 32.97
C LEU A 33 -9.06 -14.18 32.07
N GLY A 34 -9.34 -15.45 32.42
CA GLY A 34 -8.76 -16.64 31.80
C GLY A 34 -8.52 -16.48 30.30
N VAL A 35 -7.40 -17.01 29.80
CA VAL A 35 -6.99 -16.84 28.41
C VAL A 35 -8.14 -17.25 27.51
N ARG A 36 -8.77 -16.27 26.86
CA ARG A 36 -9.71 -16.55 25.79
C ARG A 36 -8.90 -17.31 24.74
N PRO A 37 -9.33 -18.52 24.34
CA PRO A 37 -8.60 -19.25 23.33
C PRO A 37 -8.41 -18.33 22.12
N PRO A 38 -7.23 -18.39 21.47
CA PRO A 38 -7.03 -17.80 20.16
C PRO A 38 -8.30 -17.93 19.34
N ARG A 39 -8.88 -16.81 18.90
CA ARG A 39 -9.79 -16.94 17.77
C ARG A 39 -8.94 -17.41 16.60
N ASP A 40 -9.31 -18.56 16.07
CA ASP A 40 -8.67 -19.30 14.98
C ASP A 40 -9.36 -19.01 13.64
N ASP A 41 -10.29 -18.05 13.61
CA ASP A 41 -10.85 -17.55 12.37
C ASP A 41 -9.78 -16.88 11.51
N GLU A 42 -9.94 -17.01 10.19
CA GLU A 42 -8.96 -16.52 9.21
C GLU A 42 -8.63 -15.04 9.40
N ALA A 43 -9.61 -14.22 9.80
CA ALA A 43 -9.40 -12.81 10.06
C ALA A 43 -8.46 -12.57 11.25
N ALA A 44 -8.59 -13.34 12.34
CA ALA A 44 -7.69 -13.25 13.48
C ALA A 44 -6.28 -13.75 13.16
N VAL A 45 -6.14 -14.78 12.33
CA VAL A 45 -4.83 -15.26 11.85
C VAL A 45 -4.15 -14.17 11.01
N ARG A 46 -4.88 -13.54 10.08
CA ARG A 46 -4.35 -12.44 9.25
C ARG A 46 -3.93 -11.23 10.07
N ALA A 47 -4.74 -10.83 11.06
CA ALA A 47 -4.44 -9.67 11.90
C ALA A 47 -3.12 -9.80 12.67
N ARG A 48 -2.68 -11.02 13.00
CA ARG A 48 -1.40 -11.27 13.69
C ARG A 48 -0.17 -11.00 12.83
N LYS A 49 -0.30 -11.03 11.50
CA LYS A 49 0.81 -10.72 10.59
C LYS A 49 1.09 -9.22 10.55
N ILE A 50 0.12 -8.38 10.94
CA ILE A 50 0.24 -6.91 10.85
C ILE A 50 1.32 -6.41 11.81
N HIS A 51 2.26 -5.64 11.26
CA HIS A 51 3.28 -4.95 12.02
C HIS A 51 2.72 -3.60 12.51
N PRO A 52 2.63 -3.33 13.84
CA PRO A 52 1.89 -2.17 14.35
C PRO A 52 2.34 -0.81 13.79
N PRO A 53 3.65 -0.52 13.62
CA PRO A 53 4.10 0.72 12.96
C PRO A 53 3.57 0.95 11.53
N TYR A 54 3.16 -0.10 10.82
CA TYR A 54 2.60 0.02 9.46
C TYR A 54 1.09 0.21 9.45
N ALA A 55 0.42 0.09 10.60
CA ALA A 55 -1.02 0.21 10.73
C ALA A 55 -1.52 1.64 10.98
N ASP A 56 -0.61 2.60 11.15
CA ASP A 56 -0.96 3.97 11.54
C ASP A 56 -1.21 4.92 10.37
N GLY A 57 -2.15 5.84 10.58
CA GLY A 57 -2.43 7.00 9.71
C GLY A 57 -3.45 6.77 8.60
N GLU A 58 -3.78 7.85 7.90
CA GLU A 58 -4.77 7.83 6.81
C GLU A 58 -4.36 6.89 5.66
N PRO A 59 -5.29 6.11 5.07
CA PRO A 59 -5.03 5.31 3.89
C PRO A 59 -4.54 6.14 2.69
N VAL A 60 -3.43 5.68 2.09
CA VAL A 60 -2.83 6.27 0.89
C VAL A 60 -2.76 5.21 -0.20
N ARG A 61 -3.05 5.60 -1.44
CA ARG A 61 -2.92 4.71 -2.60
C ARG A 61 -1.45 4.40 -2.88
N VAL A 62 -1.15 3.11 -3.01
CA VAL A 62 0.21 2.60 -3.31
C VAL A 62 0.28 1.87 -4.64
N ALA A 63 -0.83 1.29 -5.09
CA ALA A 63 -0.92 0.62 -6.39
C ALA A 63 -2.37 0.66 -6.92
N THR A 64 -2.50 0.37 -8.22
CA THR A 64 -3.78 0.12 -8.88
C THR A 64 -3.67 -1.25 -9.56
N ALA A 65 -4.60 -2.14 -9.24
CA ALA A 65 -4.76 -3.46 -9.84
C ALA A 65 -5.85 -3.39 -10.93
N GLN A 66 -5.74 -4.19 -11.98
CA GLN A 66 -6.67 -4.17 -13.11
C GLN A 66 -7.98 -4.90 -12.80
N ASN A 67 -7.97 -5.84 -11.86
CA ASN A 67 -9.13 -6.64 -11.49
C ASN A 67 -9.08 -7.07 -10.01
N GLN A 68 -10.16 -7.71 -9.55
CA GLN A 68 -10.29 -8.19 -8.18
C GLN A 68 -9.22 -9.23 -7.78
N PRO A 69 -8.95 -10.29 -8.58
CA PRO A 69 -7.90 -11.27 -8.25
C PRO A 69 -6.50 -10.66 -8.10
N GLU A 70 -6.14 -9.72 -8.97
CA GLU A 70 -4.85 -9.03 -8.87
C GLU A 70 -4.77 -8.18 -7.60
N ALA A 71 -5.86 -7.50 -7.23
CA ALA A 71 -5.91 -6.75 -5.97
C ALA A 71 -5.72 -7.68 -4.76
N GLU A 72 -6.38 -8.84 -4.74
CA GLU A 72 -6.25 -9.84 -3.68
C GLU A 72 -4.84 -10.42 -3.58
N LEU A 73 -4.20 -10.68 -4.72
CA LEU A 73 -2.79 -11.10 -4.78
C LEU A 73 -1.87 -10.05 -4.15
N VAL A 74 -2.03 -8.78 -4.53
CA VAL A 74 -1.23 -7.68 -3.98
C VAL A 74 -1.48 -7.52 -2.47
N GLN A 75 -2.73 -7.64 -2.03
CA GLN A 75 -3.05 -7.59 -0.59
C GLN A 75 -2.42 -8.74 0.18
N GLY A 76 -2.39 -9.95 -0.39
CA GLY A 76 -1.72 -11.11 0.19
C GLY A 76 -0.22 -10.86 0.36
N LEU A 77 0.43 -10.39 -0.70
CA LEU A 77 1.87 -10.07 -0.69
C LEU A 77 2.21 -9.01 0.38
N LEU A 78 1.44 -7.93 0.46
CA LEU A 78 1.62 -6.88 1.47
C LEU A 78 1.40 -7.42 2.89
N LEU A 79 0.41 -8.30 3.08
CA LEU A 79 0.12 -8.89 4.38
C LEU A 79 1.24 -9.82 4.86
N GLU A 80 1.88 -10.57 3.96
CA GLU A 80 3.06 -11.38 4.32
C GLU A 80 4.24 -10.51 4.77
N ALA A 81 4.36 -9.28 4.26
CA ALA A 81 5.32 -8.28 4.74
C ALA A 81 4.85 -7.55 6.02
N GLY A 82 3.69 -7.91 6.56
CA GLY A 82 3.07 -7.30 7.73
C GLY A 82 2.46 -5.93 7.48
N ILE A 83 2.21 -5.57 6.22
CA ILE A 83 1.64 -4.29 5.83
C ILE A 83 0.13 -4.44 5.64
N PRO A 84 -0.72 -3.78 6.46
CA PRO A 84 -2.16 -3.84 6.29
C PRO A 84 -2.59 -3.07 5.03
N SER A 85 -3.55 -3.60 4.29
CA SER A 85 -4.03 -3.01 3.04
C SER A 85 -5.52 -3.23 2.82
N LEU A 86 -6.14 -2.34 2.04
CA LEU A 86 -7.54 -2.43 1.64
C LEU A 86 -7.68 -2.12 0.15
N ALA A 87 -8.46 -2.94 -0.56
CA ALA A 87 -8.79 -2.73 -1.96
C ALA A 87 -10.08 -1.91 -2.07
N ARG A 88 -10.02 -0.76 -2.74
CA ARG A 88 -11.17 0.09 -3.06
C ARG A 88 -11.41 0.07 -4.56
N ARG A 89 -12.66 0.19 -4.99
CA ARG A 89 -12.95 0.43 -6.42
C ARG A 89 -12.39 1.78 -6.84
N SER A 90 -11.78 1.81 -8.02
CA SER A 90 -11.28 3.05 -8.59
C SER A 90 -12.45 3.96 -8.94
N GLY A 91 -12.36 5.25 -8.63
CA GLY A 91 -13.43 6.21 -8.92
C GLY A 91 -13.79 6.23 -10.41
N GLY A 92 -15.07 6.31 -10.73
CA GLY A 92 -15.57 6.33 -12.11
C GLY A 92 -15.84 4.96 -12.75
N PHE A 93 -15.59 3.86 -12.02
CA PHE A 93 -15.86 2.48 -12.49
C PHE A 93 -16.92 1.74 -11.65
N ASP A 94 -17.79 2.46 -10.93
CA ASP A 94 -18.91 1.90 -10.14
C ASP A 94 -20.18 1.63 -10.98
N VAL A 95 -20.00 0.97 -12.13
CA VAL A 95 -21.11 0.53 -12.99
C VAL A 95 -21.32 -0.99 -12.78
N PRO A 96 -22.59 -1.49 -12.69
CA PRO A 96 -22.88 -2.90 -12.41
C PRO A 96 -22.16 -3.93 -13.28
N ASP A 97 -21.85 -3.58 -14.54
CA ASP A 97 -21.17 -4.47 -15.48
C ASP A 97 -19.66 -4.66 -15.18
N PHE A 98 -19.06 -3.78 -14.36
CA PHE A 98 -17.62 -3.81 -14.04
C PHE A 98 -17.31 -4.23 -12.60
N LEU A 99 -18.29 -4.74 -11.85
CA LEU A 99 -18.12 -5.03 -10.41
C LEU A 99 -17.03 -6.07 -10.12
N ALA A 100 -16.83 -7.04 -11.02
CA ALA A 100 -15.82 -8.11 -10.90
C ALA A 100 -14.54 -7.84 -11.73
N ALA A 101 -14.64 -7.07 -12.82
CA ALA A 101 -13.57 -6.88 -13.79
C ALA A 101 -12.94 -5.47 -13.80
N GLY A 102 -13.44 -4.55 -12.97
CA GLY A 102 -12.98 -3.16 -12.94
C GLY A 102 -11.72 -2.94 -12.09
N PRO A 103 -10.93 -1.89 -12.39
CA PRO A 103 -9.69 -1.58 -11.69
C PRO A 103 -9.92 -1.26 -10.21
N ARG A 104 -8.98 -1.68 -9.36
CA ARG A 104 -9.02 -1.50 -7.90
C ARG A 104 -7.79 -0.73 -7.41
N ASP A 105 -8.03 0.27 -6.58
CA ASP A 105 -6.98 0.96 -5.86
C ASP A 105 -6.62 0.18 -4.58
N VAL A 106 -5.33 -0.14 -4.43
CA VAL A 106 -4.78 -0.71 -3.21
C VAL A 106 -4.30 0.43 -2.31
N LEU A 107 -4.94 0.55 -1.15
CA LEU A 107 -4.70 1.57 -0.15
C LEU A 107 -3.99 0.93 1.06
N VAL A 108 -2.99 1.62 1.61
CA VAL A 108 -2.21 1.22 2.79
C VAL A 108 -2.16 2.38 3.77
N PRO A 109 -2.22 2.18 5.10
CA PRO A 109 -2.02 3.26 6.06
C PRO A 109 -0.69 3.98 5.84
N ARG A 110 -0.65 5.28 6.12
CA ARG A 110 0.52 6.12 5.83
C ARG A 110 1.83 5.55 6.42
N GLY A 111 1.78 4.90 7.59
CA GLY A 111 2.94 4.27 8.22
C GLY A 111 3.59 3.15 7.38
N GLY A 112 2.80 2.38 6.63
CA GLY A 112 3.29 1.29 5.77
C GLY A 112 3.55 1.68 4.31
N ALA A 113 3.22 2.92 3.91
CA ALA A 113 3.18 3.31 2.50
C ALA A 113 4.54 3.29 1.78
N ALA A 114 5.62 3.65 2.48
CA ALA A 114 6.97 3.62 1.91
C ALA A 114 7.44 2.18 1.64
N ALA A 115 7.32 1.32 2.66
CA ALA A 115 7.66 -0.11 2.56
C ALA A 115 6.81 -0.82 1.49
N ALA A 116 5.51 -0.50 1.40
CA ALA A 116 4.63 -1.06 0.38
C ALA A 116 5.08 -0.70 -1.04
N ARG A 117 5.45 0.56 -1.28
CA ARG A 117 5.91 1.03 -2.60
C ARG A 117 7.23 0.39 -3.01
N GLU A 118 8.15 0.27 -2.06
CA GLU A 118 9.43 -0.41 -2.29
C GLU A 118 9.22 -1.88 -2.64
N LEU A 119 8.37 -2.58 -1.87
CA LEU A 119 8.07 -3.98 -2.09
C LEU A 119 7.35 -4.25 -3.43
N LEU A 120 6.48 -3.34 -3.86
CA LEU A 120 5.78 -3.44 -5.14
C LEU A 120 6.61 -2.92 -6.33
N GLY A 121 7.87 -2.53 -6.12
CA GLY A 121 8.72 -1.97 -7.18
C GLY A 121 8.19 -0.66 -7.76
N ASN A 122 7.35 0.06 -7.00
CA ASN A 122 6.70 1.29 -7.42
C ASN A 122 7.05 2.44 -6.47
N PRO A 123 8.34 2.84 -6.42
CA PRO A 123 8.79 3.92 -5.54
C PRO A 123 8.03 5.20 -5.86
N PRO A 124 7.79 6.09 -4.86
CA PRO A 124 7.09 7.34 -5.11
C PRO A 124 7.77 8.06 -6.26
N ALA A 125 6.99 8.43 -7.28
CA ALA A 125 7.47 9.32 -8.32
C ALA A 125 7.92 10.61 -7.61
N VAL A 126 9.24 10.79 -7.48
CA VAL A 126 9.79 12.07 -7.07
C VAL A 126 9.30 13.04 -8.12
N ALA A 127 8.41 13.95 -7.74
CA ALA A 127 7.92 14.98 -8.65
C ALA A 127 9.12 15.83 -9.04
N VAL A 128 9.78 15.47 -10.14
CA VAL A 128 10.82 16.29 -10.75
C VAL A 128 10.08 17.50 -11.28
N ALA A 129 10.14 18.60 -10.52
CA ALA A 129 9.61 19.87 -10.98
C ALA A 129 10.20 20.14 -12.38
N ARG A 130 9.34 20.18 -13.40
CA ARG A 130 9.78 20.58 -14.74
C ARG A 130 10.14 22.05 -14.66
N THR A 131 11.43 22.34 -14.54
CA THR A 131 11.94 23.69 -14.74
C THR A 131 11.56 24.12 -16.16
N PRO A 132 10.91 25.28 -16.34
CA PRO A 132 10.60 25.77 -17.66
C PRO A 132 11.90 25.90 -18.46
N ALA A 133 11.87 25.44 -19.72
CA ALA A 133 13.02 25.57 -20.61
C ALA A 133 13.45 27.05 -20.67
N PRO A 134 14.76 27.35 -20.66
CA PRO A 134 15.26 28.70 -20.79
C PRO A 134 14.68 29.40 -22.04
N GLY A 135 14.41 30.71 -21.95
CA GLY A 135 13.78 31.47 -23.04
C GLY A 135 14.50 31.37 -24.40
N TRP A 136 15.83 31.23 -24.38
CA TRP A 136 16.63 31.05 -25.60
C TRP A 136 16.35 29.72 -26.33
N VAL A 137 16.02 28.66 -25.59
CA VAL A 137 15.65 27.35 -26.18
C VAL A 137 14.34 27.46 -26.93
N ARG A 138 13.37 28.19 -26.37
CA ARG A 138 12.08 28.47 -27.02
C ARG A 138 12.26 29.33 -28.27
N ALA A 139 13.09 30.36 -28.20
CA ALA A 139 13.40 31.22 -29.34
C ALA A 139 14.08 30.43 -30.47
N LEU A 140 15.06 29.58 -30.14
CA LEU A 140 15.74 28.72 -31.12
C LEU A 140 14.77 27.72 -31.76
N ALA A 141 13.89 27.09 -30.96
CA ALA A 141 12.89 26.16 -31.46
C ALA A 141 11.90 26.84 -32.43
N LEU A 142 11.46 28.06 -32.12
CA LEU A 142 10.59 28.85 -33.00
C LEU A 142 11.31 29.25 -34.30
N ALA A 143 12.58 29.68 -34.20
CA ALA A 143 13.38 30.03 -35.37
C ALA A 143 13.57 28.83 -36.32
N LEU A 144 13.89 27.65 -35.75
CA LEU A 144 14.00 26.41 -36.53
C LEU A 144 12.68 26.00 -37.16
N ALA A 145 11.56 26.09 -36.43
CA ALA A 145 10.25 25.77 -36.97
C ALA A 145 9.88 26.70 -38.16
N LEU A 146 10.13 28.00 -38.03
CA LEU A 146 9.90 28.97 -39.10
C LEU A 146 10.79 28.72 -40.32
N LEU A 147 12.06 28.36 -40.10
CA LEU A 147 12.99 28.00 -41.18
C LEU A 147 12.46 26.78 -41.97
N VAL A 148 12.03 25.73 -41.27
CA VAL A 148 11.48 24.52 -41.90
C VAL A 148 10.23 24.86 -42.70
N ILE A 149 9.32 25.66 -42.14
CA ILE A 149 8.11 26.11 -42.86
C ILE A 149 8.49 26.89 -44.13
N ALA A 150 9.45 27.82 -44.04
CA ALA A 150 9.90 28.60 -45.18
C ALA A 150 10.51 27.72 -46.29
N LEU A 151 11.33 26.74 -45.92
CA LEU A 151 11.93 25.78 -46.86
C LEU A 151 10.85 24.93 -47.56
N VAL A 152 9.85 24.46 -46.82
CA VAL A 152 8.73 23.70 -47.38
C VAL A 152 7.92 24.56 -48.36
N LEU A 153 7.58 25.80 -47.98
CA LEU A 153 6.85 26.72 -48.85
C LEU A 153 7.62 27.05 -50.12
N ALA A 154 8.93 27.33 -50.00
CA ALA A 154 9.79 27.59 -51.15
C ALA A 154 9.86 26.39 -52.11
N GLY A 155 9.98 25.17 -51.57
CA GLY A 155 9.96 23.94 -52.36
C GLY A 155 8.63 23.72 -53.09
N VAL A 156 7.50 23.98 -52.43
CA VAL A 156 6.16 23.90 -53.04
C VAL A 156 5.99 24.93 -54.16
N VAL A 157 6.40 26.17 -53.95
CA VAL A 157 6.32 27.22 -54.99
C VAL A 157 7.17 26.88 -56.20
N ALA A 158 8.40 26.38 -55.99
CA ALA A 158 9.27 25.95 -57.07
C ALA A 158 8.65 24.82 -57.91
N ALA A 159 7.96 23.87 -57.26
CA ALA A 159 7.28 22.76 -57.94
C ALA A 159 6.00 23.16 -58.70
N ILE A 160 5.38 24.30 -58.38
CA ILE A 160 4.17 24.80 -59.07
C ILE A 160 4.53 25.65 -60.30
N VAL A 161 5.65 26.36 -60.25
CA VAL A 161 6.05 27.35 -61.28
C VAL A 161 7.01 26.76 -62.32
N GLY A 162 7.77 25.71 -61.97
CA GLY A 162 8.65 24.98 -62.88
C GLY A 162 7.94 23.82 -63.57
#